data_AF-A0A1V6I440-F1
#
_entry.id   AF-A0A1V6I440-F1
#
_cell.length_a   1.000
_cell.length_b   1.000
_cell.length_c   1.000
_cell.angle_alpha   90.00
_cell.angle_beta   90.00
_cell.angle_gamma   90.00
#
_symmetry.space_group_name_H-M   'P 1'
#
loop_
_entity.id
_entity.type
_entity.pdbx_description
1 polymer ?
#
loop_
_entity_poly.entity_id
_entity_poly.type
_entity_poly.pdbx_seq_one_letter_code
_entity_poly.pdbx_strand_id
1 'polypeptide(L)'
;MKKSLILTTLALALVISPVFSQINLKSAANKVAGAKEKLTSDKSDKSDKQGVSNVIPKGTATLYVSQSNGSNRNDGSKDAPFKNIQKAIDQAPDGATILVAEGNYFGMLNSGNINICQVSQGCL
;
A
#
# COMPACT_ATOMS: atom_id res chain seq x y z
N MET A 1 -14.81 55.85 -18.03
CA MET A 1 -16.00 55.08 -18.46
C MET A 1 -15.91 54.80 -19.95
N LYS A 2 -15.37 53.65 -20.35
CA LYS A 2 -15.48 53.12 -21.72
C LYS A 2 -15.65 51.61 -21.61
N LYS A 3 -16.68 51.12 -22.31
CA LYS A 3 -17.47 49.93 -21.98
C LYS A 3 -16.77 48.64 -22.43
N SER A 4 -17.02 47.57 -21.67
CA SER A 4 -16.61 46.19 -21.91
C SER A 4 -16.79 45.72 -23.35
N LEU A 5 -15.78 45.00 -23.85
CA LEU A 5 -15.90 44.12 -25.01
C LEU A 5 -15.58 42.70 -24.53
N ILE A 6 -16.62 41.93 -24.22
CA ILE A 6 -16.50 40.53 -23.82
C ILE A 6 -16.31 39.71 -25.10
N LEU A 7 -15.10 39.21 -25.33
CA LEU A 7 -14.83 38.19 -26.35
C LEU A 7 -15.21 36.82 -25.77
N THR A 8 -16.40 36.33 -26.12
CA THR A 8 -16.77 34.92 -25.94
C THR A 8 -15.98 34.06 -26.92
N THR A 9 -14.99 33.32 -26.44
CA THR A 9 -14.43 32.18 -27.18
C THR A 9 -14.69 30.91 -26.39
N LEU A 10 -15.80 30.26 -26.74
CA LEU A 10 -16.10 28.88 -26.37
C LEU A 10 -15.22 27.99 -27.25
N ALA A 11 -14.10 27.51 -26.71
CA ALA A 11 -13.31 26.44 -27.30
C ALA A 11 -13.14 25.33 -26.26
N LEU A 12 -14.14 24.44 -26.21
CA LEU A 12 -14.06 23.19 -25.47
C LEU A 12 -13.19 22.22 -26.27
N ALA A 13 -11.88 22.28 -26.07
CA ALA A 13 -10.95 21.29 -26.60
C ALA A 13 -11.03 20.02 -25.72
N LEU A 14 -11.87 19.06 -26.11
CA LEU A 14 -11.80 17.69 -25.61
C LEU A 14 -10.58 17.00 -26.25
N VAL A 15 -9.46 17.00 -25.53
CA VAL A 15 -8.30 16.17 -25.88
C VAL A 15 -8.59 14.77 -25.35
N ILE A 16 -9.11 13.89 -26.21
CA ILE A 16 -9.24 12.47 -25.90
C ILE A 16 -7.96 11.77 -26.37
N SER A 17 -7.12 11.38 -25.42
CA SER A 17 -6.09 10.36 -25.63
C SER A 17 -5.81 9.66 -24.30
N PRO A 18 -5.30 8.42 -24.27
CA PRO A 18 -4.97 7.51 -25.36
C PRO A 18 -5.83 6.23 -25.39
N VAL A 19 -5.78 5.60 -26.56
CA VAL A 19 -6.24 4.25 -26.92
C VAL A 19 -5.91 3.22 -25.82
N PHE A 20 -6.95 2.60 -25.26
CA PHE A 20 -6.83 1.37 -24.49
C PHE A 20 -6.86 0.15 -25.42
N SER A 21 -6.03 -0.84 -25.06
CA SER A 21 -6.08 -2.26 -25.42
C SER A 21 -5.36 -2.74 -26.68
N GLN A 22 -4.11 -3.19 -26.48
CA GLN A 22 -3.62 -4.44 -27.08
C GLN A 22 -2.97 -5.28 -25.98
N ILE A 23 -3.71 -6.25 -25.45
CA ILE A 23 -3.20 -7.33 -24.59
C ILE A 23 -2.44 -8.28 -25.53
N ASN A 24 -1.11 -8.31 -25.45
CA ASN A 24 -0.33 -9.31 -26.18
C ASN A 24 -0.35 -10.64 -25.42
N LEU A 25 -1.31 -11.51 -25.76
CA LEU A 25 -1.27 -12.93 -25.39
C LEU A 25 -0.30 -13.67 -26.34
N LYS A 26 1.01 -13.48 -26.16
CA LYS A 26 2.01 -14.43 -26.68
C LYS A 26 2.40 -15.40 -25.57
N SER A 27 1.45 -16.27 -25.23
CA SER A 27 1.73 -17.53 -24.52
C SER A 27 1.51 -18.68 -25.50
N ALA A 28 2.56 -19.01 -26.24
CA ALA A 28 2.72 -20.34 -26.81
C ALA A 28 4.21 -20.58 -27.10
N ALA A 29 4.73 -21.62 -26.44
CA ALA A 29 5.99 -22.31 -26.71
C ALA A 29 7.31 -21.61 -26.31
N ASN A 30 7.68 -21.73 -25.04
CA ASN A 30 9.05 -22.18 -24.75
C ASN A 30 9.01 -23.48 -23.92
N LYS A 31 9.07 -24.57 -24.69
CA LYS A 31 9.64 -25.89 -24.40
C LYS A 31 10.32 -26.01 -23.03
N VAL A 32 9.65 -26.74 -22.13
CA VAL A 32 10.27 -27.37 -20.97
C VAL A 32 11.29 -28.41 -21.47
N ALA A 33 12.55 -28.31 -21.05
CA ALA A 33 13.54 -29.39 -21.16
C ALA A 33 14.73 -29.15 -20.20
N GLY A 34 14.76 -29.92 -19.09
CA GLY A 34 15.91 -30.14 -18.18
C GLY A 34 16.10 -29.05 -17.11
N ALA A 35 15.95 -29.27 -15.80
CA ALA A 35 16.20 -30.47 -15.02
C ALA A 35 15.23 -30.62 -13.82
N LYS A 36 14.91 -31.88 -13.54
CA LYS A 36 14.21 -32.45 -12.38
C LYS A 36 14.89 -32.13 -11.05
N GLU A 37 14.10 -31.99 -9.99
CA GLU A 37 14.04 -32.88 -8.81
C GLU A 37 12.86 -32.39 -7.94
N LYS A 38 11.68 -33.00 -8.12
CA LYS A 38 11.15 -34.08 -7.28
C LYS A 38 10.39 -33.50 -6.07
N LEU A 39 9.11 -33.23 -6.31
CA LEU A 39 8.09 -33.29 -5.26
C LEU A 39 8.13 -34.69 -4.62
N THR A 40 8.50 -34.75 -3.35
CA THR A 40 8.05 -35.79 -2.44
C THR A 40 7.05 -35.17 -1.50
N SER A 41 5.79 -35.49 -1.75
CA SER A 41 4.80 -35.61 -0.70
C SER A 41 5.27 -36.67 0.29
N ASP A 42 5.66 -36.26 1.49
CA ASP A 42 5.57 -37.12 2.66
C ASP A 42 4.76 -36.40 3.74
N LYS A 43 3.78 -37.16 4.23
CA LYS A 43 2.78 -36.82 5.22
C LYS A 43 3.37 -37.01 6.62
N SER A 44 2.86 -36.22 7.56
CA SER A 44 2.73 -36.51 9.00
C SER A 44 3.97 -36.50 9.91
N ASP A 45 3.85 -35.60 10.90
CA ASP A 45 4.17 -35.75 12.32
C ASP A 45 5.63 -35.80 12.78
N LYS A 46 6.08 -34.68 13.37
CA LYS A 46 6.38 -34.70 14.82
C LYS A 46 6.41 -33.31 15.45
N SER A 47 5.55 -33.16 16.44
CA SER A 47 5.70 -32.29 17.60
C SER A 47 7.14 -32.37 18.13
N ASP A 48 7.91 -31.30 17.96
CA ASP A 48 8.91 -30.91 18.94
C ASP A 48 8.39 -29.67 19.67
N LYS A 49 7.82 -30.00 20.82
CA LYS A 49 7.41 -29.15 21.91
C LYS A 49 8.66 -28.43 22.47
N GLN A 50 9.17 -27.42 21.78
CA GLN A 50 10.01 -26.40 22.41
C GLN A 50 9.08 -25.33 22.96
N GLY A 51 9.12 -25.18 24.29
CA GLY A 51 8.19 -24.37 25.05
C GLY A 51 7.93 -23.02 24.40
N VAL A 52 6.65 -22.67 24.27
CA VAL A 52 6.20 -21.31 23.96
C VAL A 52 6.64 -20.42 25.12
N SER A 53 7.90 -20.01 25.09
CA SER A 53 8.30 -18.74 25.66
C SER A 53 7.61 -17.71 24.78
N ASN A 54 6.72 -16.95 25.37
CA ASN A 54 6.01 -15.85 24.74
C ASN A 54 7.02 -14.73 24.41
N VAL A 55 7.98 -15.00 23.52
CA VAL A 55 9.03 -14.05 23.15
C VAL A 55 8.42 -13.17 22.07
N ILE A 56 7.86 -12.03 22.50
CA ILE A 56 7.48 -10.96 21.58
C ILE A 56 8.79 -10.47 20.96
N PRO A 57 8.98 -10.59 19.62
CA PRO A 57 10.17 -10.07 18.98
C PRO A 57 10.23 -8.56 19.23
N LYS A 58 11.31 -8.09 19.87
CA LYS A 58 11.55 -6.67 20.08
C LYS A 58 12.30 -6.12 18.87
N GLY A 59 11.54 -5.61 17.90
CA GLY A 59 12.10 -4.88 16.78
C GLY A 59 12.52 -3.46 17.18
N THR A 60 13.48 -2.90 16.47
CA THR A 60 13.93 -1.50 16.66
C THR A 60 13.44 -0.57 15.54
N ALA A 61 12.86 -1.13 14.48
CA ALA A 61 12.34 -0.37 13.36
C ALA A 61 11.10 0.44 13.77
N THR A 62 11.07 1.69 13.33
CA THR A 62 9.89 2.57 13.46
C THR A 62 9.50 3.07 12.08
N LEU A 63 8.25 2.80 11.69
CA LEU A 63 7.68 3.27 10.43
C LEU A 63 6.62 4.32 10.70
N TYR A 64 6.52 5.31 9.82
CA TYR A 64 5.61 6.44 9.94
C TYR A 64 4.56 6.40 8.84
N VAL A 65 3.32 6.68 9.23
CA VAL A 65 2.17 6.76 8.32
C VAL A 65 1.49 8.10 8.52
N SER A 66 1.16 8.76 7.41
CA SER A 66 0.40 10.00 7.44
C SER A 66 -0.41 10.19 6.17
N GLN A 67 -1.69 10.48 6.34
CA GLN A 67 -2.60 10.69 5.23
C GLN A 67 -2.33 12.01 4.48
N SER A 68 -1.89 13.06 5.20
CA SER A 68 -1.77 14.42 4.66
C SER A 68 -0.43 14.67 3.95
N ASN A 69 0.67 14.11 4.46
CA ASN A 69 2.02 14.34 3.94
C ASN A 69 2.74 13.05 3.44
N GLY A 70 2.07 11.89 3.49
CA GLY A 70 2.65 10.61 3.07
C GLY A 70 2.43 10.26 1.60
N SER A 71 3.21 9.28 1.13
CA SER A 71 3.11 8.66 -0.19
C SER A 71 3.49 7.17 -0.10
N ASN A 72 2.79 6.30 -0.83
CA ASN A 72 3.14 4.86 -0.86
C ASN A 72 4.41 4.56 -1.68
N ARG A 73 5.01 5.58 -2.29
CA ARG A 73 6.34 5.50 -2.93
C ARG A 73 7.48 5.86 -1.96
N ASN A 74 7.17 6.40 -0.79
CA ASN A 74 8.16 6.72 0.23
C ASN A 74 8.69 5.46 0.91
N ASP A 75 9.69 5.61 1.78
CA ASP A 75 10.32 4.50 2.51
C ASP A 75 9.72 4.25 3.91
N GLY A 76 8.86 5.13 4.40
CA GLY A 76 8.24 5.01 5.72
C GLY A 76 9.06 5.64 6.85
N SER A 77 10.12 6.38 6.53
CA SER A 77 10.82 7.22 7.50
C SER A 77 9.94 8.37 7.99
N LYS A 78 10.39 9.06 9.06
CA LYS A 78 9.65 10.20 9.63
C LYS A 78 9.50 11.36 8.62
N ASP A 79 10.52 11.59 7.80
CA ASP A 79 10.56 12.65 6.81
C ASP A 79 9.86 12.25 5.49
N ALA A 80 9.77 10.95 5.23
CA ALA A 80 9.07 10.38 4.08
C ALA A 80 8.10 9.26 4.52
N PRO A 81 6.95 9.60 5.14
CA PRO A 81 6.02 8.61 5.66
C PRO A 81 5.23 7.92 4.55
N PHE A 82 4.75 6.71 4.82
CA PHE A 82 3.78 6.04 3.96
C PHE A 82 2.42 6.76 4.02
N LYS A 83 1.62 6.63 2.95
CA LYS A 83 0.25 7.15 2.94
C LYS A 83 -0.76 6.17 3.54
N ASN A 84 -0.59 4.88 3.23
CA ASN A 84 -1.54 3.83 3.63
C ASN A 84 -1.00 2.99 4.79
N ILE A 85 -1.85 2.72 5.77
CA ILE A 85 -1.55 1.81 6.89
C ILE A 85 -1.17 0.41 6.38
N GLN A 86 -1.87 -0.10 5.36
CA GLN A 86 -1.56 -1.42 4.78
C GLN A 86 -0.12 -1.49 4.27
N LYS A 87 0.37 -0.43 3.60
CA LYS A 87 1.75 -0.41 3.10
C LYS A 87 2.76 -0.48 4.24
N ALA A 88 2.50 0.19 5.36
CA ALA A 88 3.37 0.10 6.53
C ALA A 88 3.35 -1.30 7.15
N ILE A 89 2.18 -1.95 7.23
CA ILE A 89 2.06 -3.34 7.71
C ILE A 89 2.86 -4.28 6.80
N ASP A 90 2.72 -4.16 5.49
CA ASP A 90 3.41 -5.02 4.52
C ASP A 90 4.95 -4.84 4.52
N GLN A 91 5.46 -3.73 5.08
CA GLN A 91 6.90 -3.42 5.13
C GLN A 91 7.48 -3.55 6.55
N ALA A 92 6.64 -3.68 7.57
CA ALA A 92 7.08 -3.77 8.95
C ALA A 92 7.78 -5.12 9.21
N PRO A 93 9.06 -5.13 9.60
CA PRO A 93 9.68 -6.35 10.10
C PRO A 93 9.07 -6.74 11.46
N ASP A 94 9.26 -7.99 11.85
CA ASP A 94 8.77 -8.50 13.13
C ASP A 94 9.21 -7.62 14.30
N GLY A 95 8.24 -7.23 15.12
CA GLY A 95 8.48 -6.38 16.30
C GLY A 95 8.66 -4.88 16.00
N ALA A 96 8.47 -4.43 14.76
CA ALA A 96 8.48 -3.01 14.44
C ALA A 96 7.32 -2.24 15.07
N THR A 97 7.51 -0.93 15.26
CA THR A 97 6.46 0.00 15.67
C THR A 97 5.99 0.83 14.48
N ILE A 98 4.68 0.92 14.26
CA ILE A 98 4.09 1.81 13.26
C ILE A 98 3.45 3.00 13.98
N LEU A 99 3.93 4.20 13.71
CA LEU A 99 3.40 5.46 14.23
C LEU A 99 2.51 6.11 13.18
N VAL A 100 1.23 6.26 13.49
CA VAL A 100 0.22 6.78 12.56
C VAL A 100 -0.22 8.16 13.01
N ALA A 101 -0.06 9.15 12.14
CA ALA A 101 -0.57 10.50 12.37
C ALA A 101 -2.10 10.51 12.36
N GLU A 102 -2.70 11.55 12.96
CA GLU A 102 -4.14 11.76 12.86
C GLU A 102 -4.61 11.86 11.39
N GLY A 103 -5.82 11.39 11.14
CA GLY A 103 -6.42 11.39 9.81
C GLY A 103 -7.46 10.29 9.63
N ASN A 104 -8.13 10.35 8.48
CA ASN A 104 -9.04 9.30 8.02
C ASN A 104 -8.29 8.41 7.01
N TYR A 105 -8.13 7.14 7.36
CA TYR A 105 -7.46 6.13 6.56
C TYR A 105 -8.47 5.13 6.02
N PHE A 106 -8.44 4.89 4.72
CA PHE A 106 -9.30 3.91 4.10
C PHE A 106 -8.66 2.54 4.03
N GLY A 107 -9.49 1.50 4.12
CA GLY A 107 -9.07 0.15 3.79
C GLY A 107 -8.81 -0.03 2.29
N MET A 108 -8.44 -1.25 1.90
CA MET A 108 -8.17 -1.60 0.51
C MET A 108 -9.39 -1.27 -0.38
N LEU A 109 -9.14 -0.75 -1.58
CA LEU A 109 -10.21 -0.30 -2.51
C LEU A 109 -11.20 0.70 -1.90
N ASN A 110 -10.73 1.54 -0.96
CA ASN A 110 -11.56 2.50 -0.22
C ASN A 110 -12.71 1.85 0.57
N SER A 111 -12.56 0.59 0.97
CA SER A 111 -13.56 -0.14 1.75
C SER A 111 -13.29 0.02 3.24
N GLY A 112 -14.23 0.63 3.96
CA GLY A 112 -14.10 0.93 5.39
C GLY A 112 -13.18 2.11 5.70
N ASN A 113 -13.30 2.64 6.91
CA ASN A 113 -12.57 3.82 7.38
C ASN A 113 -12.07 3.65 8.82
N ILE A 114 -10.82 4.05 9.04
CA ILE A 114 -10.19 4.17 10.36
C ILE A 114 -9.95 5.65 10.59
N ASN A 115 -10.70 6.23 11.52
CA ASN A 115 -10.51 7.61 11.94
C ASN A 115 -9.57 7.62 13.16
N ILE A 116 -8.41 8.24 12.99
CA ILE A 116 -7.45 8.46 14.07
C ILE A 116 -7.46 9.94 14.37
N CYS A 117 -7.77 10.31 15.61
CA CYS A 117 -7.76 11.69 16.05
C CYS A 117 -7.15 11.74 17.45
N GLN A 118 -6.57 12.89 17.79
CA GLN A 118 -6.03 13.09 19.13
C GLN A 118 -7.19 13.29 20.11
N VAL A 119 -7.14 12.61 21.26
CA VAL A 119 -8.19 12.72 22.29
C VAL A 119 -8.42 14.17 22.73
N SER A 120 -7.37 15.00 22.72
CA SER A 120 -7.46 16.44 23.02
C SER A 120 -8.24 17.26 21.99
N GLN A 121 -8.45 16.72 20.79
CA GLN A 121 -9.16 17.40 19.68
C GLN A 121 -10.64 17.03 19.60
N GLY A 122 -11.18 16.31 20.61
CA GLY A 122 -12.61 16.05 20.70
C GLY A 122 -13.13 14.95 19.77
N CYS A 123 -12.38 13.87 19.62
CA CYS A 123 -12.86 12.63 19.01
C CYS A 123 -14.18 12.17 19.65
N LEU A 124 -15.27 12.12 18.88
CA LEU A 124 -16.56 11.55 19.27
C LEU A 124 -16.62 10.05 18.97
#